data_AF-A0A1A8IJD2-F1
#
_entry.id   AF-A0A1A8IJD2-F1
#
_cell.length_a   1.000
_cell.length_b   1.000
_cell.length_c   1.000
_cell.angle_alpha   90.00
_cell.angle_beta   90.00
_cell.angle_gamma   90.00
#
_symmetry.space_group_name_H-M   'P 1'
#
loop_
_entity.id
_entity.type
_entity.pdbx_description
1 polymer ?
#
loop_
_entity_poly.entity_id
_entity_poly.type
_entity_poly.pdbx_seq_one_letter_code
_entity_poly.pdbx_strand_id
1 'polypeptide(L)'
;MNLTLAVKQYISKMIENSGPGMKVLLMDKETTSIVSVVYTQSEILQKEVYLFERIDSQNRDSMKHLKAICFLRPTKENVEHLIQELRKPKYSVYFIYFSNVISKSEIKALAEADEQEVVAEVQEFYGDFIAVNPHLFSLNLQGVARGRSWEPTMLSRCTQGLTSVLLALKKCPMIRYQLSSDMSKRLAETVKQIITKEYELFDFRKTEVPPLLLILDRSDDAITPLLNQWTYQAMVHELLGLNNNRIDLSRVPGINKDLREVVLSAEHDEFYANNLYMNFGEIGTNIKNLMEDFQKKKPKGQQKLESISDMKAFVDNYPQFKKMSGTVSKHVTVVGELSRLVAERQLMEVSEVEQELACQNDHSNAQQNVRRLLQNPRVAELDAIRLVMLYALRYERHSSSILPSLMEELSRRGVSERYRRMVQSVVEYGGKRIRGSDLISPTDAVAITKQFFKGFKGVENVYTQHQPLLHDTLDQLIKGRLKDSQFPYLGPNSLRDR
;
A
#
# COMPACT_ATOMS: atom_id res chain seq x y z
N MET A 1 -14.06 8.56 -8.36
CA MET A 1 -13.93 7.37 -7.47
C MET A 1 -12.85 7.72 -6.45
N ASN A 2 -13.20 7.85 -5.17
CA ASN A 2 -12.25 8.22 -4.12
C ASN A 2 -12.50 7.32 -2.90
N LEU A 3 -11.53 6.48 -2.58
CA LEU A 3 -11.61 5.46 -1.52
C LEU A 3 -11.57 6.10 -0.13
N THR A 4 -10.67 7.05 0.08
CA THR A 4 -10.52 7.79 1.34
C THR A 4 -11.81 8.53 1.69
N LEU A 5 -12.43 9.21 0.71
CA LEU A 5 -13.71 9.89 0.89
C LEU A 5 -14.85 8.92 1.23
N ALA A 6 -14.92 7.76 0.58
CA ALA A 6 -15.97 6.77 0.86
C ALA A 6 -15.89 6.24 2.30
N VAL A 7 -14.68 5.91 2.79
CA VAL A 7 -14.46 5.48 4.18
C VAL A 7 -14.74 6.62 5.17
N LYS A 8 -14.33 7.87 4.87
CA LYS A 8 -14.70 9.05 5.68
C LYS A 8 -16.21 9.26 5.79
N GLN A 9 -16.95 9.07 4.69
CA GLN A 9 -18.40 9.21 4.67
C GLN A 9 -19.08 8.14 5.54
N TYR A 10 -18.64 6.88 5.48
CA TYR A 10 -19.15 5.84 6.39
C TYR A 10 -18.91 6.22 7.86
N ILE A 11 -17.68 6.55 8.25
CA ILE A 11 -17.33 6.87 9.65
C ILE A 11 -18.07 8.13 10.13
N SER A 12 -18.16 9.19 9.31
CA SER A 12 -18.97 10.37 9.66
C SER A 12 -20.43 10.00 9.88
N LYS A 13 -21.00 9.13 9.03
CA LYS A 13 -22.38 8.70 9.17
C LYS A 13 -22.63 7.88 10.45
N MET A 14 -21.69 7.04 10.88
CA MET A 14 -21.76 6.34 12.17
C MET A 14 -21.88 7.32 13.33
N ILE A 15 -21.04 8.38 13.30
CA ILE A 15 -20.97 9.38 14.37
C ILE A 15 -22.20 10.30 14.37
N GLU A 16 -22.69 10.68 13.19
CA GLU A 16 -23.91 11.48 13.02
C GLU A 16 -25.17 10.73 13.49
N ASN A 17 -25.32 9.46 13.11
CA ASN A 17 -26.46 8.63 13.53
C ASN A 17 -26.53 8.46 15.07
N SER A 18 -25.38 8.43 15.75
CA SER A 18 -25.34 8.33 17.22
C SER A 18 -25.91 9.57 17.95
N GLY A 19 -26.18 10.66 17.23
CA GLY A 19 -26.67 11.93 17.76
C GLY A 19 -25.61 12.69 18.60
N PRO A 20 -25.97 13.81 19.23
CA PRO A 20 -25.05 14.58 20.05
C PRO A 20 -24.67 13.89 21.38
N GLY A 21 -23.60 14.33 22.02
CA GLY A 21 -23.12 13.87 23.32
C GLY A 21 -21.82 13.07 23.27
N MET A 22 -21.26 12.76 24.45
CA MET A 22 -19.97 12.08 24.58
C MET A 22 -20.03 10.63 24.08
N LYS A 23 -19.13 10.28 23.16
CA LYS A 23 -19.06 8.95 22.53
C LYS A 23 -17.73 8.26 22.76
N VAL A 24 -17.77 6.93 22.77
CA VAL A 24 -16.63 6.02 22.62
C VAL A 24 -16.72 5.30 21.28
N LEU A 25 -15.60 5.22 20.55
CA LEU A 25 -15.48 4.42 19.33
C LEU A 25 -14.78 3.09 19.66
N LEU A 26 -15.52 1.99 19.59
CA LEU A 26 -15.12 0.65 19.98
C LEU A 26 -14.80 -0.20 18.73
N MET A 27 -13.57 -0.68 18.61
CA MET A 27 -13.02 -1.24 17.36
C MET A 27 -12.24 -2.55 17.56
N ASP A 28 -12.00 -3.24 16.45
CA ASP A 28 -11.08 -4.37 16.34
C ASP A 28 -9.77 -3.97 15.63
N LYS A 29 -8.85 -4.94 15.42
CA LYS A 29 -7.48 -4.71 14.89
C LYS A 29 -7.47 -4.17 13.46
N GLU A 30 -8.38 -4.64 12.62
CA GLU A 30 -8.50 -4.19 11.25
C GLU A 30 -9.27 -2.85 11.21
N THR A 31 -10.39 -2.71 11.92
CA THR A 31 -11.18 -1.46 11.90
C THR A 31 -10.48 -0.28 12.55
N THR A 32 -9.68 -0.50 13.61
CA THR A 32 -8.77 0.52 14.17
C THR A 32 -7.82 1.04 13.09
N SER A 33 -7.25 0.13 12.28
CA SER A 33 -6.34 0.49 11.20
C SER A 33 -7.04 1.31 10.11
N ILE A 34 -8.24 0.88 9.70
CA ILE A 34 -9.08 1.56 8.70
C ILE A 34 -9.40 3.00 9.11
N VAL A 35 -9.87 3.22 10.34
CA VAL A 35 -10.20 4.56 10.86
C VAL A 35 -8.94 5.42 10.97
N SER A 36 -7.83 4.87 11.48
CA SER A 36 -6.59 5.61 11.76
C SER A 36 -5.89 6.20 10.51
N VAL A 37 -6.18 5.67 9.32
CA VAL A 37 -5.59 6.13 8.06
C VAL A 37 -6.36 7.31 7.46
N VAL A 38 -7.66 7.40 7.71
CA VAL A 38 -8.51 8.46 7.16
C VAL A 38 -8.77 9.60 8.15
N TYR A 39 -8.75 9.36 9.47
CA TYR A 39 -9.04 10.40 10.45
C TYR A 39 -7.91 10.63 11.45
N THR A 40 -7.63 11.91 11.70
CA THR A 40 -6.85 12.32 12.87
C THR A 40 -7.69 12.24 14.15
N GLN A 41 -7.02 12.08 15.30
CA GLN A 41 -7.67 12.18 16.60
C GLN A 41 -8.39 13.53 16.79
N SER A 42 -7.77 14.63 16.34
CA SER A 42 -8.34 15.98 16.43
C SER A 42 -9.67 16.14 15.69
N GLU A 43 -9.80 15.60 14.48
CA GLU A 43 -11.05 15.64 13.71
C GLU A 43 -12.16 14.80 14.36
N ILE A 44 -11.82 13.64 14.93
CA ILE A 44 -12.80 12.77 15.60
C ILE A 44 -13.24 13.37 16.95
N LEU A 45 -12.32 13.99 17.70
CA LEU A 45 -12.61 14.71 18.95
C LEU A 45 -13.59 15.88 18.71
N GLN A 46 -13.47 16.59 17.58
CA GLN A 46 -14.41 17.63 17.15
C GLN A 46 -15.82 17.08 16.84
N LYS A 47 -15.98 15.76 16.69
CA LYS A 47 -17.27 15.06 16.48
C LYS A 47 -17.80 14.38 17.76
N GLU A 48 -17.31 14.83 18.92
CA GLU A 48 -17.70 14.37 20.29
C GLU A 48 -17.31 12.93 20.64
N VAL A 49 -16.41 12.31 19.87
CA VAL A 49 -15.85 10.99 20.18
C VAL A 49 -14.55 11.20 20.94
N TYR A 50 -14.61 11.02 22.26
CA TYR A 50 -13.52 11.34 23.18
C TYR A 50 -12.64 10.15 23.56
N LEU A 51 -13.17 8.94 23.39
CA LEU A 51 -12.50 7.70 23.77
C LEU A 51 -12.43 6.74 22.58
N PHE A 52 -11.29 6.08 22.44
CA PHE A 52 -11.04 5.06 21.42
C PHE A 52 -10.67 3.77 22.12
N GLU A 53 -11.46 2.73 21.89
CA GLU A 53 -11.37 1.50 22.67
C GLU A 53 -11.35 0.24 21.81
N ARG A 54 -10.89 -0.82 22.45
CA ARG A 54 -10.69 -2.15 21.86
C ARG A 54 -11.76 -3.11 22.36
N ILE A 55 -12.52 -3.74 21.47
CA ILE A 55 -13.55 -4.70 21.89
C ILE A 55 -12.93 -5.87 22.68
N ASP A 56 -11.74 -6.30 22.27
CA ASP A 56 -10.86 -7.32 22.86
C ASP A 56 -10.10 -6.86 24.12
N SER A 57 -10.14 -5.57 24.50
CA SER A 57 -9.58 -5.11 25.78
C SER A 57 -10.48 -5.51 26.95
N GLN A 58 -9.97 -6.36 27.83
CA GLN A 58 -10.69 -6.81 29.02
C GLN A 58 -10.87 -5.69 30.06
N ASN A 59 -9.84 -4.85 30.24
CA ASN A 59 -9.75 -3.84 31.30
C ASN A 59 -10.44 -2.49 30.98
N ARG A 60 -11.47 -2.48 30.13
CA ARG A 60 -12.26 -1.26 29.86
C ARG A 60 -13.15 -0.89 31.06
N ASP A 61 -13.13 0.38 31.46
CA ASP A 61 -13.98 0.90 32.53
C ASP A 61 -15.46 0.99 32.14
N SER A 62 -16.35 0.93 33.14
CA SER A 62 -17.79 1.14 32.97
C SER A 62 -18.10 2.63 33.00
N MET A 63 -18.60 3.16 31.88
CA MET A 63 -18.84 4.59 31.66
C MET A 63 -20.25 4.81 31.07
N LYS A 64 -21.26 4.62 31.93
CA LYS A 64 -22.70 4.74 31.62
C LYS A 64 -23.18 6.15 31.20
N HIS A 65 -22.29 7.13 31.08
CA HIS A 65 -22.57 8.44 30.50
C HIS A 65 -22.14 8.54 29.01
N LEU A 66 -21.44 7.53 28.48
CA LEU A 66 -20.97 7.48 27.09
C LEU A 66 -21.89 6.65 26.20
N LYS A 67 -22.05 7.08 24.96
CA LYS A 67 -22.62 6.29 23.85
C LYS A 67 -21.52 5.47 23.17
N ALA A 68 -21.77 4.21 22.86
CA ALA A 68 -20.82 3.36 22.14
C ALA A 68 -21.14 3.28 20.65
N ILE A 69 -20.16 3.65 19.82
CA ILE A 69 -20.15 3.36 18.38
C ILE A 69 -19.23 2.16 18.20
N CYS A 70 -19.78 0.98 17.90
CA CYS A 70 -18.99 -0.19 17.60
C CYS A 70 -18.75 -0.26 16.09
N PHE A 71 -17.50 -0.27 15.64
CA PHE A 71 -17.16 -0.54 14.24
C PHE A 71 -16.25 -1.76 14.16
N LEU A 72 -16.81 -2.90 13.72
CA LEU A 72 -16.18 -4.22 13.84
C LEU A 72 -16.30 -4.99 12.53
N ARG A 73 -15.35 -5.88 12.23
CA ARG A 73 -15.52 -6.92 11.22
C ARG A 73 -16.48 -8.00 11.74
N PRO A 74 -17.36 -8.58 10.91
CA PRO A 74 -18.21 -9.70 11.32
C PRO A 74 -17.39 -11.00 11.36
N THR A 75 -16.48 -11.12 12.33
CA THR A 75 -15.75 -12.35 12.64
C THR A 75 -16.37 -13.01 13.87
N LYS A 76 -16.25 -14.34 13.98
CA LYS A 76 -16.75 -15.09 15.15
C LYS A 76 -16.19 -14.57 16.48
N GLU A 77 -14.92 -14.17 16.48
CA GLU A 77 -14.22 -13.60 17.65
C GLU A 77 -14.84 -12.25 18.05
N ASN A 78 -15.03 -11.34 17.09
CA ASN A 78 -15.65 -10.04 17.35
C ASN A 78 -17.12 -10.18 17.79
N VAL A 79 -17.88 -11.09 17.18
CA VAL A 79 -19.28 -11.36 17.56
C VAL A 79 -19.36 -11.91 18.99
N GLU A 80 -18.49 -12.84 19.37
CA GLU A 80 -18.43 -13.36 20.75
C GLU A 80 -18.03 -12.27 21.75
N HIS A 81 -17.03 -11.43 21.45
CA HIS A 81 -16.69 -10.30 22.32
C HIS A 81 -17.84 -9.27 22.44
N LEU A 82 -18.61 -9.05 21.36
CA LEU A 82 -19.77 -8.16 21.40
C LEU A 82 -20.95 -8.78 22.18
N ILE A 83 -21.17 -10.09 22.08
CA ILE A 83 -22.12 -10.82 22.94
C ILE A 83 -21.74 -10.69 24.42
N GLN A 84 -20.46 -10.81 24.76
CA GLN A 84 -19.97 -10.63 26.13
C GLN A 84 -20.12 -9.19 26.63
N GLU A 85 -19.92 -8.21 25.75
CA GLU A 85 -20.17 -6.79 26.02
C GLU A 85 -21.66 -6.53 26.28
N LEU A 86 -22.57 -7.02 25.43
CA LEU A 86 -24.02 -6.78 25.57
C LEU A 86 -24.64 -7.44 26.81
N ARG A 87 -24.13 -8.60 27.24
CA ARG A 87 -24.51 -9.23 28.52
C ARG A 87 -24.12 -8.41 29.75
N LYS A 88 -23.07 -7.58 29.65
CA LYS A 88 -22.55 -6.75 30.74
C LYS A 88 -22.13 -5.37 30.20
N PRO A 89 -23.09 -4.56 29.72
CA PRO A 89 -22.78 -3.38 28.94
C PRO A 89 -22.07 -2.34 29.80
N LYS A 90 -20.96 -1.81 29.29
CA LYS A 90 -20.14 -0.79 29.94
C LYS A 90 -20.63 0.63 29.65
N TYR A 91 -21.36 0.81 28.56
CA TYR A 91 -21.87 2.10 28.07
C TYR A 91 -23.41 2.16 28.20
N SER A 92 -24.03 3.31 27.91
CA SER A 92 -25.50 3.47 28.05
C SER A 92 -26.29 2.97 26.85
N VAL A 93 -25.73 3.11 25.64
CA VAL A 93 -26.38 2.77 24.38
C VAL A 93 -25.33 2.39 23.34
N TYR A 94 -25.66 1.44 22.47
CA TYR A 94 -24.77 0.85 21.47
C TYR A 94 -25.33 1.04 20.06
N PHE A 95 -24.52 1.60 19.18
CA PHE A 95 -24.73 1.67 17.73
C PHE A 95 -23.72 0.75 17.07
N ILE A 96 -24.17 -0.34 16.46
CA ILE A 96 -23.31 -1.43 15.98
C ILE A 96 -23.18 -1.36 14.46
N TYR A 97 -21.95 -1.22 13.97
CA TYR A 97 -21.62 -1.16 12.55
C TYR A 97 -20.67 -2.29 12.18
N PHE A 98 -21.08 -3.14 11.24
CA PHE A 98 -20.23 -4.19 10.69
C PHE A 98 -19.54 -3.74 9.41
N SER A 99 -18.24 -4.05 9.23
CA SER A 99 -17.46 -3.68 8.04
C SER A 99 -17.87 -4.42 6.76
N ASN A 100 -18.65 -5.49 6.91
CA ASN A 100 -19.05 -6.42 5.86
C ASN A 100 -20.37 -7.10 6.23
N VAL A 101 -20.89 -7.95 5.35
CA VAL A 101 -22.15 -8.69 5.56
C VAL A 101 -22.07 -9.61 6.79
N ILE A 102 -23.09 -9.57 7.65
CA ILE A 102 -23.23 -10.42 8.84
C ILE A 102 -24.37 -11.44 8.69
N SER A 103 -24.24 -12.63 9.28
CA SER A 103 -25.29 -13.65 9.15
C SER A 103 -26.49 -13.37 10.07
N LYS A 104 -27.69 -13.75 9.61
CA LYS A 104 -28.93 -13.67 10.42
C LYS A 104 -28.84 -14.45 11.73
N SER A 105 -28.04 -15.51 11.79
CA SER A 105 -27.73 -16.28 13.00
C SER A 105 -26.90 -15.47 14.01
N GLU A 106 -25.91 -14.71 13.56
CA GLU A 106 -25.08 -13.87 14.44
C GLU A 106 -25.88 -12.66 14.94
N ILE A 107 -26.71 -12.05 14.09
CA ILE A 107 -27.68 -11.01 14.49
C ILE A 107 -28.65 -11.54 15.57
N LYS A 108 -29.18 -12.77 15.40
CA LYS A 108 -30.04 -13.38 16.40
C LYS A 108 -29.31 -13.61 17.73
N ALA A 109 -28.07 -14.10 17.70
CA ALA A 109 -27.27 -14.31 18.91
C ALA A 109 -26.92 -13.00 19.65
N LEU A 110 -26.76 -11.89 18.91
CA LEU A 110 -26.59 -10.55 19.49
C LEU A 110 -27.89 -10.05 20.14
N ALA A 111 -29.04 -10.26 19.50
CA ALA A 111 -30.35 -9.91 20.06
C ALA A 111 -30.70 -10.73 21.32
N GLU A 112 -30.33 -12.02 21.36
CA GLU A 112 -30.45 -12.87 22.56
C GLU A 112 -29.50 -12.46 23.69
N ALA A 113 -28.45 -11.67 23.40
CA ALA A 113 -27.48 -11.20 24.39
C ALA A 113 -27.80 -9.81 24.97
N ASP A 114 -28.65 -9.02 24.31
CA ASP A 114 -29.04 -7.67 24.73
C ASP A 114 -30.21 -7.68 25.71
N GLU A 115 -30.06 -8.39 26.84
CA GLU A 115 -31.06 -8.47 27.91
C GLU A 115 -31.40 -7.11 28.56
N GLN A 116 -30.61 -6.06 28.28
CA GLN A 116 -30.77 -4.71 28.82
C GLN A 116 -31.29 -3.70 27.80
N GLU A 117 -31.64 -4.15 26.59
CA GLU A 117 -32.17 -3.33 25.49
C GLU A 117 -31.31 -2.08 25.18
N VAL A 118 -29.97 -2.23 25.23
CA VAL A 118 -29.03 -1.12 25.03
C VAL A 118 -28.63 -0.91 23.56
N VAL A 119 -28.96 -1.82 22.65
CA VAL A 119 -28.68 -1.66 21.21
C VAL A 119 -29.74 -0.77 20.55
N ALA A 120 -29.33 0.43 20.12
CA ALA A 120 -30.21 1.35 19.40
C ALA A 120 -30.26 1.09 17.89
N GLU A 121 -29.16 0.60 17.30
CA GLU A 121 -29.04 0.46 15.84
C GLU A 121 -28.01 -0.61 15.47
N VAL A 122 -28.28 -1.35 14.39
CA VAL A 122 -27.33 -2.28 13.75
C VAL A 122 -27.32 -2.01 12.24
N GLN A 123 -26.15 -1.74 11.65
CA GLN A 123 -25.98 -1.48 10.22
C GLN A 123 -24.72 -2.16 9.64
N GLU A 124 -24.69 -2.35 8.31
CA GLU A 124 -23.53 -2.83 7.57
C GLU A 124 -22.91 -1.67 6.75
N PHE A 125 -21.69 -1.23 7.10
CA PHE A 125 -20.95 -0.21 6.36
C PHE A 125 -19.71 -0.84 5.72
N TYR A 126 -19.74 -0.97 4.40
CA TYR A 126 -18.74 -1.67 3.60
C TYR A 126 -17.40 -0.92 3.49
N GLY A 127 -16.69 -0.80 4.61
CA GLY A 127 -15.35 -0.20 4.75
C GLY A 127 -14.29 -1.22 5.16
N ASP A 128 -14.28 -2.42 4.56
CA ASP A 128 -13.43 -3.56 4.98
C ASP A 128 -11.99 -3.55 4.43
N PHE A 129 -11.46 -2.34 4.18
CA PHE A 129 -10.19 -2.08 3.49
C PHE A 129 -9.53 -0.78 3.96
N ILE A 130 -8.21 -0.70 3.89
CA ILE A 130 -7.43 0.48 4.27
C ILE A 130 -7.26 1.39 3.05
N ALA A 131 -7.85 2.58 3.07
CA ALA A 131 -7.80 3.56 1.98
C ALA A 131 -6.51 4.43 2.04
N VAL A 132 -5.37 3.85 1.66
CA VAL A 132 -4.03 4.46 1.71
C VAL A 132 -3.97 5.82 1.00
N ASN A 133 -4.47 5.88 -0.25
CA ASN A 133 -4.62 7.10 -1.04
C ASN A 133 -6.02 7.09 -1.71
N PRO A 134 -6.52 8.19 -2.29
CA PRO A 134 -7.83 8.23 -2.99
C PRO A 134 -8.05 7.15 -4.06
N HIS A 135 -6.97 6.63 -4.66
CA HIS A 135 -6.98 5.61 -5.71
C HIS A 135 -6.16 4.35 -5.37
N LEU A 136 -5.75 4.18 -4.10
CA LEU A 136 -4.99 3.02 -3.63
C LEU A 136 -5.57 2.51 -2.31
N PHE A 137 -5.90 1.22 -2.25
CA PHE A 137 -6.25 0.54 -1.01
C PHE A 137 -5.34 -0.65 -0.73
N SER A 138 -5.31 -1.09 0.52
CA SER A 138 -4.71 -2.34 0.97
C SER A 138 -5.70 -3.11 1.83
N LEU A 139 -5.67 -4.44 1.76
CA LEU A 139 -6.35 -5.31 2.74
C LEU A 139 -5.44 -5.68 3.93
N ASN A 140 -4.19 -5.21 3.93
CA ASN A 140 -3.17 -5.46 4.95
C ASN A 140 -2.94 -6.95 5.27
N LEU A 141 -3.02 -7.81 4.24
CA LEU A 141 -2.89 -9.25 4.35
C LEU A 141 -1.46 -9.70 4.08
N GLN A 142 -0.98 -10.67 4.86
CA GLN A 142 0.29 -11.36 4.65
C GLN A 142 0.02 -12.87 4.53
N GLY A 143 0.89 -13.61 3.84
CA GLY A 143 0.72 -15.06 3.67
C GLY A 143 -0.52 -15.48 2.85
N VAL A 144 -1.00 -14.59 1.96
CA VAL A 144 -2.20 -14.79 1.12
C VAL A 144 -2.14 -16.09 0.28
N ALA A 145 -0.92 -16.49 -0.10
CA ALA A 145 -0.64 -17.68 -0.88
C ALA A 145 0.49 -18.50 -0.26
N ARG A 146 0.49 -19.81 -0.50
CA ARG A 146 1.68 -20.68 -0.38
C ARG A 146 2.10 -21.08 -1.78
N GLY A 147 3.23 -20.55 -2.25
CA GLY A 147 3.61 -20.64 -3.66
C GLY A 147 2.59 -19.92 -4.55
N ARG A 148 1.91 -20.66 -5.42
CA ARG A 148 0.87 -20.17 -6.34
C ARG A 148 -0.53 -20.74 -6.04
N SER A 149 -0.78 -21.04 -4.77
CA SER A 149 -2.06 -21.55 -4.27
C SER A 149 -2.58 -20.67 -3.13
N TRP A 150 -3.87 -20.33 -3.19
CA TRP A 150 -4.58 -19.64 -2.11
C TRP A 150 -4.46 -20.39 -0.78
N GLU A 151 -4.18 -19.67 0.30
CA GLU A 151 -4.56 -20.13 1.63
C GLU A 151 -6.10 -20.01 1.74
N PRO A 152 -6.86 -21.06 2.14
CA PRO A 152 -8.32 -21.07 2.02
C PRO A 152 -9.04 -19.92 2.74
N THR A 153 -8.56 -19.54 3.93
CA THR A 153 -9.12 -18.41 4.71
C THR A 153 -8.85 -17.07 4.03
N MET A 154 -7.72 -16.93 3.33
CA MET A 154 -7.30 -15.69 2.68
C MET A 154 -8.08 -15.41 1.40
N LEU A 155 -8.50 -16.44 0.65
CA LEU A 155 -9.40 -16.25 -0.50
C LEU A 155 -10.74 -15.63 -0.06
N SER A 156 -11.31 -16.09 1.06
CA SER A 156 -12.52 -15.51 1.64
C SER A 156 -12.29 -14.05 2.08
N ARG A 157 -11.21 -13.78 2.82
CA ARG A 157 -10.86 -12.41 3.27
C ARG A 157 -10.61 -11.43 2.11
N CYS A 158 -9.97 -11.88 1.03
CA CYS A 158 -9.78 -11.10 -0.20
C CYS A 158 -11.11 -10.83 -0.91
N THR A 159 -11.98 -11.85 -1.01
CA THR A 159 -13.33 -11.71 -1.61
C THR A 159 -14.16 -10.70 -0.82
N GLN A 160 -14.18 -10.81 0.51
CA GLN A 160 -14.83 -9.86 1.42
C GLN A 160 -14.34 -8.42 1.22
N GLY A 161 -13.02 -8.21 1.25
CA GLY A 161 -12.42 -6.88 1.12
C GLY A 161 -12.66 -6.24 -0.26
N LEU A 162 -12.54 -7.03 -1.34
CA LEU A 162 -12.76 -6.53 -2.70
C LEU A 162 -14.23 -6.23 -2.97
N THR A 163 -15.15 -7.07 -2.47
CA THR A 163 -16.60 -6.79 -2.51
C THR A 163 -16.91 -5.50 -1.75
N SER A 164 -16.30 -5.30 -0.59
CA SER A 164 -16.46 -4.09 0.23
C SER A 164 -16.02 -2.82 -0.52
N VAL A 165 -14.87 -2.85 -1.22
CA VAL A 165 -14.42 -1.75 -2.10
C VAL A 165 -15.44 -1.44 -3.21
N LEU A 166 -16.03 -2.46 -3.85
CA LEU A 166 -17.02 -2.27 -4.91
C LEU A 166 -18.31 -1.60 -4.39
N LEU A 167 -18.77 -2.00 -3.20
CA LEU A 167 -19.94 -1.42 -2.54
C LEU A 167 -19.65 0.04 -2.10
N ALA A 168 -18.50 0.30 -1.48
CA ALA A 168 -18.06 1.64 -1.09
C ALA A 168 -17.99 2.63 -2.27
N LEU A 169 -17.53 2.16 -3.43
CA LEU A 169 -17.47 2.95 -4.67
C LEU A 169 -18.79 2.97 -5.46
N LYS A 170 -19.80 2.21 -5.03
CA LYS A 170 -21.08 1.97 -5.72
C LYS A 170 -20.87 1.53 -7.18
N LYS A 171 -20.15 0.42 -7.36
CA LYS A 171 -19.82 -0.18 -8.66
C LYS A 171 -20.19 -1.66 -8.69
N CYS A 172 -21.00 -2.04 -9.69
CA CYS A 172 -21.22 -3.43 -10.09
C CYS A 172 -20.42 -3.67 -11.39
N PRO A 173 -19.23 -4.31 -11.32
CA PRO A 173 -18.30 -4.36 -12.45
C PRO A 173 -18.51 -5.57 -13.37
N MET A 174 -18.10 -5.40 -14.63
CA MET A 174 -17.66 -6.52 -15.46
C MET A 174 -16.30 -6.99 -14.94
N ILE A 175 -16.11 -8.30 -14.76
CA ILE A 175 -14.87 -8.84 -14.22
C ILE A 175 -14.04 -9.43 -15.36
N ARG A 176 -12.79 -8.98 -15.48
CA ARG A 176 -11.73 -9.63 -16.26
C ARG A 176 -10.67 -10.16 -15.30
N TYR A 177 -10.04 -11.26 -15.63
CA TYR A 177 -8.97 -11.85 -14.82
C TYR A 177 -7.84 -12.37 -15.70
N GLN A 178 -6.63 -12.39 -15.17
CA GLN A 178 -5.47 -12.96 -15.85
C GLN A 178 -5.61 -14.49 -16.01
N LEU A 179 -5.70 -14.97 -17.25
CA LEU A 179 -5.98 -16.39 -17.54
C LEU A 179 -4.85 -17.33 -17.09
N SER A 180 -3.59 -16.87 -17.06
CA SER A 180 -2.46 -17.68 -16.62
C SER A 180 -2.39 -17.89 -15.10
N SER A 181 -3.33 -17.31 -14.33
CA SER A 181 -3.43 -17.52 -12.87
C SER A 181 -4.78 -18.12 -12.47
N ASP A 182 -4.74 -19.37 -12.01
CA ASP A 182 -5.84 -20.00 -11.28
C ASP A 182 -6.22 -19.22 -10.02
N MET A 183 -5.27 -18.49 -9.41
CA MET A 183 -5.56 -17.66 -8.25
C MET A 183 -6.44 -16.46 -8.62
N SER A 184 -6.09 -15.74 -9.69
CA SER A 184 -6.90 -14.63 -10.22
C SER A 184 -8.28 -15.11 -10.66
N LYS A 185 -8.36 -16.26 -11.34
CA LYS A 185 -9.63 -16.86 -11.76
C LYS A 185 -10.54 -17.18 -10.57
N ARG A 186 -10.03 -17.88 -9.55
CA ARG A 186 -10.83 -18.24 -8.36
C ARG A 186 -11.36 -17.01 -7.62
N LEU A 187 -10.57 -15.95 -7.49
CA LEU A 187 -11.04 -14.70 -6.86
C LEU A 187 -12.09 -13.98 -7.72
N ALA A 188 -11.97 -14.03 -9.05
CA ALA A 188 -12.99 -13.51 -9.95
C ALA A 188 -14.33 -14.26 -9.77
N GLU A 189 -14.26 -15.60 -9.72
CA GLU A 189 -15.42 -16.48 -9.51
C GLU A 189 -16.10 -16.23 -8.16
N THR A 190 -15.35 -16.16 -7.05
CA THR A 190 -15.94 -15.90 -5.72
C THR A 190 -16.55 -14.50 -5.62
N VAL A 191 -15.90 -13.46 -6.16
CA VAL A 191 -16.47 -12.10 -6.19
C VAL A 191 -17.74 -12.07 -7.03
N LYS A 192 -17.79 -12.75 -8.18
CA LYS A 192 -19.00 -12.86 -8.99
C LYS A 192 -20.13 -13.60 -8.28
N GLN A 193 -19.81 -14.66 -7.52
CA GLN A 193 -20.79 -15.37 -6.71
C GLN A 193 -21.41 -14.45 -5.64
N ILE A 194 -20.61 -13.66 -4.93
CA ILE A 194 -21.12 -12.69 -3.95
C ILE A 194 -21.99 -11.61 -4.61
N ILE A 195 -21.55 -11.00 -5.72
CA ILE A 195 -22.35 -10.02 -6.47
C ILE A 195 -23.69 -10.63 -6.95
N THR A 196 -23.71 -11.92 -7.27
CA THR A 196 -24.93 -12.61 -7.74
C THR A 196 -25.86 -12.97 -6.59
N LYS A 197 -25.30 -13.38 -5.44
CA LYS A 197 -26.05 -13.71 -4.23
C LYS A 197 -26.67 -12.47 -3.59
N GLU A 198 -25.90 -11.40 -3.46
CA GLU A 198 -26.29 -10.14 -2.83
C GLU A 198 -26.69 -9.08 -3.87
N TYR A 199 -27.39 -9.49 -4.94
CA TYR A 199 -27.67 -8.65 -6.11
C TYR A 199 -28.29 -7.28 -5.76
N GLU A 200 -29.19 -7.25 -4.76
CA GLU A 200 -29.86 -6.01 -4.31
C GLU A 200 -28.87 -4.95 -3.79
N LEU A 201 -27.76 -5.36 -3.16
CA LEU A 201 -26.70 -4.44 -2.74
C LEU A 201 -25.92 -3.84 -3.92
N PHE A 202 -26.01 -4.46 -5.11
CA PHE A 202 -25.30 -4.09 -6.32
C PHE A 202 -26.19 -3.45 -7.40
N ASP A 203 -27.50 -3.26 -7.14
CA ASP A 203 -28.43 -2.61 -8.08
C ASP A 203 -28.26 -1.08 -8.09
N PHE A 204 -27.09 -0.65 -8.55
CA PHE A 204 -26.75 0.76 -8.70
C PHE A 204 -27.28 1.33 -10.02
N ARG A 205 -27.47 2.65 -10.07
CA ARG A 205 -27.78 3.37 -11.32
C ARG A 205 -26.79 2.98 -12.43
N LYS A 206 -27.32 2.37 -13.49
CA LYS A 206 -26.54 1.94 -14.66
C LYS A 206 -25.82 3.13 -15.29
N THR A 207 -24.59 2.89 -15.70
CA THR A 207 -23.71 3.85 -16.39
C THR A 207 -23.61 3.47 -17.87
N GLU A 208 -23.32 4.43 -18.74
CA GLU A 208 -23.20 4.19 -20.19
C GLU A 208 -22.10 3.17 -20.50
N VAL A 209 -20.92 3.36 -19.88
CA VAL A 209 -19.82 2.40 -19.86
C VAL A 209 -19.85 1.69 -18.50
N PRO A 210 -20.08 0.36 -18.44
CA PRO A 210 -20.05 -0.36 -17.18
C PRO A 210 -18.63 -0.35 -16.58
N PRO A 211 -18.47 -0.24 -15.25
CA PRO A 211 -17.16 -0.30 -14.62
C PRO A 211 -16.51 -1.67 -14.82
N LEU A 212 -15.19 -1.72 -14.78
CA LEU A 212 -14.42 -2.94 -15.01
C LEU A 212 -13.51 -3.23 -13.81
N LEU A 213 -13.55 -4.46 -13.32
CA LEU A 213 -12.63 -5.01 -12.34
C LEU A 213 -11.65 -5.94 -13.07
N LEU A 214 -10.37 -5.59 -13.05
CA LEU A 214 -9.29 -6.42 -13.59
C LEU A 214 -8.52 -7.07 -12.44
N ILE A 215 -8.52 -8.39 -12.38
CA ILE A 215 -7.79 -9.18 -11.36
C ILE A 215 -6.51 -9.75 -11.98
N LEU A 216 -5.38 -9.40 -11.39
CA LEU A 216 -4.03 -9.76 -11.84
C LEU A 216 -3.30 -10.61 -10.79
N ASP A 217 -2.24 -11.28 -11.20
CA ASP A 217 -1.34 -12.04 -10.32
C ASP A 217 0.06 -11.41 -10.32
N ARG A 218 0.63 -11.25 -9.12
CA ARG A 218 1.98 -10.68 -8.95
C ARG A 218 3.08 -11.58 -9.52
N SER A 219 2.81 -12.87 -9.76
CA SER A 219 3.74 -13.78 -10.44
C SER A 219 4.01 -13.41 -11.90
N ASP A 220 3.12 -12.67 -12.58
CA ASP A 220 3.41 -12.17 -13.94
C ASP A 220 4.45 -11.05 -13.92
N ASP A 221 4.55 -10.31 -12.82
CA ASP A 221 5.47 -9.18 -12.64
C ASP A 221 6.19 -9.23 -11.29
N ALA A 222 7.17 -10.14 -11.25
CA ALA A 222 8.13 -10.28 -10.16
C ALA A 222 9.31 -9.28 -10.23
N ILE A 223 9.42 -8.45 -11.28
CA ILE A 223 10.50 -7.46 -11.43
C ILE A 223 10.18 -6.18 -10.66
N THR A 224 9.01 -5.57 -10.89
CA THR A 224 8.60 -4.32 -10.22
C THR A 224 8.87 -4.28 -8.71
N PRO A 225 8.49 -5.29 -7.89
CA PRO A 225 8.68 -5.24 -6.44
C PRO A 225 10.14 -5.44 -5.97
N LEU A 226 11.09 -5.73 -6.86
CA LEU A 226 12.50 -5.91 -6.51
C LEU A 226 13.35 -4.66 -6.76
N LEU A 227 12.87 -3.72 -7.57
CA LEU A 227 13.61 -2.52 -7.98
C LEU A 227 13.59 -1.44 -6.89
N ASN A 228 14.72 -0.78 -6.65
CA ASN A 228 14.80 0.43 -5.85
C ASN A 228 13.87 1.52 -6.41
N GLN A 229 13.27 2.30 -5.51
CA GLN A 229 12.23 3.27 -5.84
C GLN A 229 12.70 4.71 -5.55
N TRP A 230 12.45 5.61 -6.50
CA TRP A 230 12.97 7.00 -6.46
C TRP A 230 11.88 8.09 -6.41
N THR A 231 10.61 7.71 -6.35
CA THR A 231 9.49 8.64 -6.07
C THR A 231 9.18 8.68 -4.58
N TYR A 232 8.72 9.83 -4.06
CA TYR A 232 8.75 10.06 -2.60
C TYR A 232 8.08 8.97 -1.76
N GLN A 233 6.81 8.66 -2.01
CA GLN A 233 6.07 7.67 -1.22
C GLN A 233 6.67 6.26 -1.34
N ALA A 234 7.09 5.86 -2.55
CA ALA A 234 7.64 4.54 -2.79
C ALA A 234 9.03 4.38 -2.14
N MET A 235 9.89 5.41 -2.23
CA MET A 235 11.21 5.43 -1.60
C MET A 235 11.12 5.41 -0.05
N VAL A 236 10.14 6.14 0.52
CA VAL A 236 9.85 6.08 1.96
C VAL A 236 9.38 4.68 2.37
N HIS A 237 8.48 4.05 1.60
CA HIS A 237 8.01 2.71 1.92
C HIS A 237 9.15 1.67 1.83
N GLU A 238 9.99 1.76 0.80
CA GLU A 238 11.13 0.87 0.55
C GLU A 238 12.24 0.99 1.60
N LEU A 239 12.64 2.21 1.97
CA LEU A 239 13.81 2.43 2.85
C LEU A 239 13.47 2.58 4.34
N LEU A 240 12.25 3.03 4.68
CA LEU A 240 11.84 3.35 6.06
C LEU A 240 10.64 2.51 6.54
N GLY A 241 9.93 1.82 5.64
CA GLY A 241 8.76 1.01 5.98
C GLY A 241 7.52 1.85 6.31
N LEU A 242 6.71 2.17 5.29
CA LEU A 242 5.45 2.90 5.47
C LEU A 242 4.31 1.91 5.78
N ASN A 243 3.80 1.93 7.02
CA ASN A 243 2.70 1.09 7.50
C ASN A 243 1.54 1.98 7.95
N ASN A 244 0.37 1.88 7.32
CA ASN A 244 -0.81 2.70 7.64
C ASN A 244 -0.50 4.20 7.78
N ASN A 245 0.21 4.76 6.79
CA ASN A 245 0.68 6.16 6.76
C ASN A 245 1.62 6.57 7.91
N ARG A 246 2.23 5.60 8.62
CA ARG A 246 3.23 5.81 9.68
C ARG A 246 4.58 5.20 9.29
N ILE A 247 5.66 5.86 9.72
CA ILE A 247 7.04 5.35 9.64
C ILE A 247 7.69 5.36 11.02
N ASP A 248 8.54 4.37 11.29
CA ASP A 248 9.33 4.25 12.52
C ASP A 248 10.77 4.71 12.26
N LEU A 249 11.12 5.86 12.83
CA LEU A 249 12.47 6.44 12.79
C LEU A 249 13.26 6.15 14.08
N SER A 250 12.78 5.29 14.98
CA SER A 250 13.46 4.98 16.25
C SER A 250 14.90 4.44 16.08
N ARG A 251 15.20 3.88 14.91
CA ARG A 251 16.53 3.35 14.54
C ARG A 251 17.48 4.42 13.96
N VAL A 252 16.98 5.62 13.66
CA VAL A 252 17.77 6.70 13.08
C VAL A 252 18.73 7.28 14.13
N PRO A 253 20.05 7.34 13.86
CA PRO A 253 21.02 7.89 14.80
C PRO A 253 20.69 9.34 15.20
N GLY A 254 20.64 9.60 16.51
CA GLY A 254 20.36 10.94 17.06
C GLY A 254 18.92 11.43 16.92
N ILE A 255 17.95 10.56 16.58
CA ILE A 255 16.55 10.97 16.39
C ILE A 255 15.93 11.59 17.65
N ASN A 256 15.20 12.70 17.48
CA ASN A 256 14.41 13.29 18.56
C ASN A 256 13.28 12.32 18.97
N LYS A 257 12.94 12.28 20.28
CA LYS A 257 11.82 11.48 20.80
C LYS A 257 10.52 11.79 20.06
N ASP A 258 10.26 13.07 19.79
CA ASP A 258 9.04 13.55 19.10
C ASP A 258 8.96 13.15 17.62
N LEU A 259 10.06 12.65 17.04
CA LEU A 259 10.14 12.22 15.63
C LEU A 259 10.41 10.72 15.50
N ARG A 260 10.29 9.93 16.58
CA ARG A 260 10.45 8.46 16.54
C ARG A 260 9.37 7.78 15.71
N GLU A 261 8.15 8.27 15.78
CA GLU A 261 7.06 7.85 14.89
C GLU A 261 6.60 9.09 14.12
N VAL A 262 6.44 8.96 12.81
CA VAL A 262 6.07 10.08 11.93
C VAL A 262 4.88 9.67 11.05
N VAL A 263 3.87 10.54 10.99
CA VAL A 263 2.68 10.36 10.14
C VAL A 263 2.85 11.14 8.81
N LEU A 264 2.62 10.43 7.70
CA LEU A 264 2.67 10.90 6.32
C LEU A 264 1.32 10.63 5.64
N SER A 265 0.36 11.55 5.83
CA SER A 265 -0.94 11.52 5.15
C SER A 265 -1.03 12.65 4.14
N ALA A 266 -1.35 12.34 2.89
CA ALA A 266 -1.57 13.32 1.83
C ALA A 266 -2.82 14.19 2.04
N GLU A 267 -3.71 13.81 2.96
CA GLU A 267 -4.92 14.57 3.27
C GLU A 267 -4.70 15.65 4.34
N HIS A 268 -3.67 15.49 5.18
CA HIS A 268 -3.35 16.41 6.28
C HIS A 268 -1.97 17.06 6.13
N ASP A 269 -1.26 16.79 5.02
CA ASP A 269 0.04 17.36 4.72
C ASP A 269 0.13 17.75 3.24
N GLU A 270 -0.04 19.04 2.97
CA GLU A 270 0.03 19.63 1.64
C GLU A 270 1.42 19.46 0.98
N PHE A 271 2.50 19.51 1.77
CA PHE A 271 3.83 19.30 1.23
C PHE A 271 3.99 17.85 0.77
N TYR A 272 3.57 16.89 1.59
CA TYR A 272 3.59 15.48 1.20
C TYR A 272 2.71 15.20 -0.02
N ALA A 273 1.48 15.74 -0.05
CA ALA A 273 0.56 15.58 -1.17
C ALA A 273 1.15 16.05 -2.51
N ASN A 274 1.75 17.25 -2.52
CA ASN A 274 2.36 17.84 -3.72
C ASN A 274 3.66 17.16 -4.16
N ASN A 275 4.34 16.42 -3.27
CA ASN A 275 5.61 15.74 -3.55
C ASN A 275 5.50 14.21 -3.68
N LEU A 276 4.32 13.63 -3.46
CA LEU A 276 4.11 12.19 -3.27
C LEU A 276 4.70 11.31 -4.38
N TYR A 277 4.59 11.76 -5.64
CA TYR A 277 5.10 11.10 -6.84
C TYR A 277 6.32 11.78 -7.47
N MET A 278 6.82 12.88 -6.89
CA MET A 278 8.00 13.59 -7.42
C MET A 278 9.26 12.74 -7.21
N ASN A 279 10.26 12.90 -8.07
CA ASN A 279 11.51 12.14 -7.96
C ASN A 279 12.46 12.70 -6.89
N PHE A 280 13.42 11.88 -6.44
CA PHE A 280 14.33 12.24 -5.34
C PHE A 280 15.09 13.57 -5.52
N GLY A 281 15.48 13.92 -6.75
CA GLY A 281 16.10 15.21 -7.06
C GLY A 281 15.14 16.40 -6.96
N GLU A 282 13.91 16.24 -7.45
CA GLU A 282 12.84 17.24 -7.30
C GLU A 282 12.49 17.48 -5.83
N ILE A 283 12.40 16.42 -5.02
CA ILE A 283 12.10 16.52 -3.58
C ILE A 283 13.20 17.34 -2.86
N GLY A 284 14.47 17.10 -3.17
CA GLY A 284 15.59 17.86 -2.59
C GLY A 284 15.48 19.36 -2.87
N THR A 285 15.15 19.72 -4.12
CA THR A 285 14.89 21.11 -4.53
C THR A 285 13.66 21.69 -3.80
N ASN A 286 12.57 20.94 -3.71
CA ASN A 286 11.33 21.41 -3.09
C ASN A 286 11.46 21.60 -1.56
N ILE A 287 12.25 20.76 -0.87
CA ILE A 287 12.58 20.97 0.54
C ILE A 287 13.45 22.22 0.73
N LYS A 288 14.43 22.46 -0.15
CA LYS A 288 15.24 23.67 -0.13
C LYS A 288 14.37 24.93 -0.30
N ASN A 289 13.48 24.94 -1.29
CA ASN A 289 12.55 26.05 -1.52
C ASN A 289 11.64 26.29 -0.29
N LEU A 290 11.05 25.23 0.27
CA LEU A 290 10.24 25.31 1.49
C LEU A 290 11.02 25.93 2.66
N MET A 291 12.30 25.59 2.81
CA MET A 291 13.16 26.07 3.88
C MET A 291 13.61 27.52 3.67
N GLU A 292 13.97 27.91 2.45
CA GLU A 292 14.27 29.30 2.08
C GLU A 292 13.05 30.21 2.29
N ASP A 293 11.85 29.79 1.89
CA ASP A 293 10.62 30.55 2.13
C ASP A 293 10.27 30.66 3.62
N PHE A 294 10.67 29.67 4.42
CA PHE A 294 10.55 29.75 5.87
C PHE A 294 11.59 30.72 6.49
N GLN A 295 12.83 30.73 6.00
CA GLN A 295 13.84 31.71 6.39
C GLN A 295 13.45 33.16 6.01
N LYS A 296 12.91 33.38 4.80
CA LYS A 296 12.41 34.71 4.35
C LYS A 296 11.37 35.28 5.33
N LYS A 297 10.51 34.42 5.90
CA LYS A 297 9.48 34.82 6.87
C LYS A 297 10.04 35.22 8.26
N LYS A 298 11.30 34.91 8.60
CA LYS A 298 11.97 35.44 9.81
C LYS A 298 13.48 35.68 9.57
N PRO A 299 13.93 36.94 9.35
CA PRO A 299 15.31 37.25 8.94
C PRO A 299 16.41 37.05 10.00
N LYS A 300 16.08 36.69 11.25
CA LYS A 300 17.10 36.37 12.28
C LYS A 300 17.69 34.98 12.04
N GLY A 301 18.82 34.94 11.32
CA GLY A 301 19.57 33.71 11.04
C GLY A 301 19.50 33.23 9.60
N GLN A 302 19.53 34.14 8.63
CA GLN A 302 19.75 33.76 7.22
C GLN A 302 21.11 33.06 7.08
N GLN A 303 21.06 31.75 6.87
CA GLN A 303 22.21 30.91 6.51
C GLN A 303 21.96 30.37 5.11
N LYS A 304 22.98 30.38 4.26
CA LYS A 304 22.92 29.77 2.93
C LYS A 304 22.92 28.25 3.09
N LEU A 305 21.85 27.61 2.64
CA LEU A 305 21.66 26.16 2.75
C LEU A 305 21.85 25.55 1.37
N GLU A 306 22.86 24.68 1.23
CA GLU A 306 23.23 24.10 -0.07
C GLU A 306 22.92 22.60 -0.14
N SER A 307 23.01 21.88 0.99
CA SER A 307 22.74 20.44 1.09
C SER A 307 21.64 20.09 2.09
N ILE A 308 21.09 18.87 1.96
CA ILE A 308 20.12 18.31 2.91
C ILE A 308 20.73 18.16 4.32
N SER A 309 22.04 17.93 4.40
CA SER A 309 22.78 17.88 5.67
C SER A 309 22.77 19.23 6.39
N ASP A 310 22.98 20.34 5.67
CA ASP A 310 22.91 21.69 6.23
C ASP A 310 21.50 22.00 6.71
N MET A 311 20.49 21.62 5.92
CA MET A 311 19.08 21.77 6.27
C MET A 311 18.72 21.01 7.56
N LYS A 312 19.19 19.76 7.72
CA LYS A 312 18.99 18.98 8.94
C LYS A 312 19.71 19.62 10.14
N ALA A 313 20.99 19.98 9.98
CA ALA A 313 21.77 20.61 11.04
C ALA A 313 21.17 21.96 11.49
N PHE A 314 20.64 22.76 10.58
CA PHE A 314 19.92 23.99 10.90
C PHE A 314 18.65 23.71 11.71
N VAL A 315 17.82 22.75 11.28
CA VAL A 315 16.61 22.37 12.03
C VAL A 315 16.96 21.91 13.45
N ASP A 316 18.04 21.13 13.62
CA ASP A 316 18.51 20.64 14.91
C ASP A 316 19.08 21.75 15.82
N ASN A 317 19.88 22.66 15.27
CA ASN A 317 20.51 23.77 16.01
C ASN A 317 19.54 24.88 16.42
N TYR A 318 18.36 24.98 15.79
CA TYR A 318 17.36 26.00 16.12
C TYR A 318 16.02 25.40 16.60
N PRO A 319 15.91 24.90 17.86
CA PRO A 319 14.69 24.28 18.40
C PRO A 319 13.42 25.15 18.34
N GLN A 320 13.56 26.47 18.25
CA GLN A 320 12.43 27.39 18.05
C GLN A 320 11.77 27.18 16.67
N PHE A 321 12.53 26.79 15.64
CA PHE A 321 11.98 26.44 14.33
C PHE A 321 11.19 25.12 14.39
N LYS A 322 11.67 24.12 15.14
CA LYS A 322 10.92 22.85 15.38
C LYS A 322 9.53 23.10 15.95
N LYS A 323 9.41 24.02 16.92
CA LYS A 323 8.10 24.43 17.50
C LYS A 323 7.21 25.25 16.55
N MET A 324 7.77 25.84 15.50
CA MET A 324 7.05 26.72 14.58
C MET A 324 6.63 26.07 13.26
N SER A 325 7.27 24.97 12.83
CA SER A 325 6.87 24.22 11.65
C SER A 325 7.20 22.73 11.76
N GLY A 326 6.22 21.95 12.21
CA GLY A 326 6.31 20.50 12.25
C GLY A 326 6.54 19.89 10.86
N THR A 327 5.91 20.43 9.81
CA THR A 327 6.06 19.97 8.42
C THR A 327 7.51 20.09 7.92
N VAL A 328 8.16 21.25 8.13
CA VAL A 328 9.57 21.43 7.73
C VAL A 328 10.47 20.45 8.48
N SER A 329 10.35 20.39 9.82
CA SER A 329 11.17 19.49 10.64
C SER A 329 10.97 18.02 10.27
N LYS A 330 9.73 17.62 9.95
CA LYS A 330 9.36 16.27 9.51
C LYS A 330 10.04 15.91 8.19
N HIS A 331 9.78 16.68 7.13
CA HIS A 331 10.25 16.33 5.80
C HIS A 331 11.76 16.44 5.62
N VAL A 332 12.40 17.43 6.26
CA VAL A 332 13.89 17.52 6.33
C VAL A 332 14.48 16.29 7.04
N THR A 333 13.88 15.83 8.14
CA THR A 333 14.36 14.63 8.85
C THR A 333 14.21 13.37 8.01
N VAL A 334 13.04 13.16 7.39
CA VAL A 334 12.77 12.00 6.54
C VAL A 334 13.71 11.96 5.34
N VAL A 335 13.81 13.05 4.57
CA VAL A 335 14.66 13.07 3.37
C VAL A 335 16.15 13.08 3.71
N GLY A 336 16.55 13.65 4.85
CA GLY A 336 17.89 13.50 5.39
C GLY A 336 18.26 12.05 5.68
N GLU A 337 17.33 11.24 6.21
CA GLU A 337 17.56 9.81 6.43
C GLU A 337 17.56 9.01 5.12
N LEU A 338 16.66 9.31 4.17
CA LEU A 338 16.69 8.69 2.84
C LEU A 338 18.04 8.93 2.15
N SER A 339 18.55 10.17 2.19
CA SER A 339 19.87 10.54 1.64
C SER A 339 21.01 9.78 2.33
N ARG A 340 20.95 9.63 3.66
CA ARG A 340 21.93 8.85 4.44
C ARG A 340 21.94 7.39 4.01
N LEU A 341 20.78 6.75 3.89
CA LEU A 341 20.64 5.35 3.49
C LEU A 341 21.08 5.09 2.04
N VAL A 342 20.77 6.00 1.11
CA VAL A 342 21.25 5.95 -0.28
C VAL A 342 22.77 5.97 -0.35
N ALA A 343 23.41 6.87 0.40
CA ALA A 343 24.87 6.97 0.45
C ALA A 343 25.50 5.74 1.14
N GLU A 344 24.97 5.31 2.28
CA GLU A 344 25.48 4.16 3.07
C GLU A 344 25.46 2.86 2.25
N ARG A 345 24.34 2.55 1.58
CA ARG A 345 24.13 1.30 0.83
C ARG A 345 24.54 1.38 -0.65
N GLN A 346 25.06 2.53 -1.09
CA GLN A 346 25.44 2.80 -2.50
C GLN A 346 24.29 2.60 -3.49
N LEU A 347 23.06 2.99 -3.12
CA LEU A 347 21.84 2.66 -3.87
C LEU A 347 21.78 3.25 -5.28
N MET A 348 22.53 4.32 -5.57
CA MET A 348 22.64 4.87 -6.93
C MET A 348 23.25 3.83 -7.89
N GLU A 349 24.41 3.25 -7.53
CA GLU A 349 25.08 2.24 -8.36
C GLU A 349 24.29 0.92 -8.41
N VAL A 350 23.66 0.53 -7.29
CA VAL A 350 22.78 -0.65 -7.26
C VAL A 350 21.61 -0.44 -8.23
N SER A 351 20.91 0.69 -8.12
CA SER A 351 19.74 0.96 -8.94
C SER A 351 20.07 1.10 -10.43
N GLU A 352 21.24 1.64 -10.80
CA GLU A 352 21.68 1.66 -12.20
C GLU A 352 21.74 0.25 -12.80
N VAL A 353 22.34 -0.71 -12.08
CA VAL A 353 22.43 -2.11 -12.52
C VAL A 353 21.06 -2.81 -12.47
N GLU A 354 20.19 -2.46 -11.53
CA GLU A 354 18.81 -2.95 -11.52
C GLU A 354 18.02 -2.51 -12.76
N GLN A 355 18.19 -1.26 -13.20
CA GLN A 355 17.56 -0.74 -14.43
C GLN A 355 18.19 -1.34 -15.69
N GLU A 356 19.50 -1.58 -15.71
CA GLU A 356 20.17 -2.37 -16.76
C GLU A 356 19.55 -3.77 -16.89
N LEU A 357 19.43 -4.51 -15.77
CA LEU A 357 18.86 -5.86 -15.73
C LEU A 357 17.38 -5.91 -16.14
N ALA A 358 16.61 -4.87 -15.82
CA ALA A 358 15.19 -4.80 -16.13
C ALA A 358 14.90 -4.36 -17.58
N CYS A 359 15.66 -3.40 -18.11
CA CYS A 359 15.32 -2.68 -19.35
C CYS A 359 16.24 -3.00 -20.53
N GLN A 360 17.49 -3.39 -20.29
CA GLN A 360 18.51 -3.50 -21.33
C GLN A 360 18.75 -4.96 -21.76
N ASN A 361 19.46 -5.13 -22.87
CA ASN A 361 19.74 -6.44 -23.49
C ASN A 361 21.23 -6.67 -23.73
N ASP A 362 22.08 -6.16 -22.84
CA ASP A 362 23.51 -6.48 -22.79
C ASP A 362 23.79 -7.46 -21.64
N HIS A 363 23.92 -8.74 -21.97
CA HIS A 363 24.26 -9.78 -21.00
C HIS A 363 25.69 -9.64 -20.46
N SER A 364 26.61 -9.17 -21.30
CA SER A 364 28.05 -9.11 -21.01
C SER A 364 28.39 -7.99 -20.03
N ASN A 365 27.79 -6.81 -20.21
CA ASN A 365 27.93 -5.69 -19.28
C ASN A 365 27.21 -6.00 -17.95
N ALA A 366 25.96 -6.46 -18.02
CA ALA A 366 25.17 -6.79 -16.83
C ALA A 366 25.84 -7.83 -15.92
N GLN A 367 26.43 -8.89 -16.48
CA GLN A 367 27.14 -9.89 -15.67
C GLN A 367 28.41 -9.33 -14.99
N GLN A 368 29.11 -8.38 -15.63
CA GLN A 368 30.29 -7.73 -15.07
C GLN A 368 29.88 -6.76 -13.94
N ASN A 369 28.82 -5.98 -14.17
CA ASN A 369 28.30 -5.02 -13.20
C ASN A 369 27.72 -5.69 -11.95
N VAL A 370 26.97 -6.79 -12.10
CA VAL A 370 26.49 -7.58 -10.95
C VAL A 370 27.68 -8.15 -10.16
N ARG A 371 28.69 -8.75 -10.81
CA ARG A 371 29.90 -9.24 -10.10
C ARG A 371 30.62 -8.11 -9.34
N ARG A 372 30.78 -6.93 -9.96
CA ARG A 372 31.41 -5.74 -9.34
C ARG A 372 30.69 -5.34 -8.05
N LEU A 373 29.36 -5.29 -8.04
CA LEU A 373 28.56 -4.93 -6.87
C LEU A 373 28.53 -6.04 -5.80
N LEU A 374 28.53 -7.32 -6.20
CA LEU A 374 28.64 -8.44 -5.27
C LEU A 374 29.99 -8.46 -4.52
N GLN A 375 31.05 -7.94 -5.13
CA GLN A 375 32.38 -7.79 -4.51
C GLN A 375 32.51 -6.51 -3.65
N ASN A 376 31.60 -5.53 -3.79
CA ASN A 376 31.64 -4.29 -3.00
C ASN A 376 31.02 -4.54 -1.59
N PRO A 377 31.81 -4.44 -0.49
CA PRO A 377 31.32 -4.72 0.85
C PRO A 377 30.32 -3.68 1.39
N ARG A 378 30.19 -2.50 0.76
CA ARG A 378 29.22 -1.46 1.18
C ARG A 378 27.77 -1.74 0.76
N VAL A 379 27.57 -2.56 -0.27
CA VAL A 379 26.22 -2.98 -0.71
C VAL A 379 25.56 -3.80 0.41
N ALA A 380 24.29 -3.59 0.71
CA ALA A 380 23.63 -4.41 1.73
C ALA A 380 23.42 -5.86 1.22
N GLU A 381 23.32 -6.84 2.11
CA GLU A 381 22.99 -8.22 1.71
C GLU A 381 21.73 -8.28 0.83
N LEU A 382 20.65 -7.60 1.26
CA LEU A 382 19.37 -7.54 0.55
C LEU A 382 19.50 -6.99 -0.87
N ASP A 383 20.34 -5.97 -1.07
CA ASP A 383 20.57 -5.35 -2.37
C ASP A 383 21.38 -6.29 -3.28
N ALA A 384 22.41 -6.95 -2.74
CA ALA A 384 23.17 -7.98 -3.42
C ALA A 384 22.29 -9.17 -3.87
N ILE A 385 21.34 -9.60 -3.02
CA ILE A 385 20.39 -10.67 -3.36
C ILE A 385 19.41 -10.21 -4.45
N ARG A 386 18.87 -8.99 -4.37
CA ARG A 386 17.94 -8.43 -5.37
C ARG A 386 18.55 -8.37 -6.76
N LEU A 387 19.80 -7.93 -6.87
CA LEU A 387 20.56 -7.95 -8.14
C LEU A 387 20.63 -9.38 -8.73
N VAL A 388 20.90 -10.39 -7.91
CA VAL A 388 20.97 -11.80 -8.37
C VAL A 388 19.57 -12.37 -8.70
N MET A 389 18.52 -11.96 -7.97
CA MET A 389 17.13 -12.29 -8.31
C MET A 389 16.73 -11.72 -9.68
N LEU A 390 17.01 -10.44 -9.92
CA LEU A 390 16.74 -9.77 -11.19
C LEU A 390 17.52 -10.42 -12.33
N TYR A 391 18.82 -10.71 -12.12
CA TYR A 391 19.63 -11.48 -13.07
C TYR A 391 19.03 -12.86 -13.38
N ALA A 392 18.59 -13.59 -12.35
CA ALA A 392 17.98 -14.91 -12.52
C ALA A 392 16.65 -14.86 -13.30
N LEU A 393 15.79 -13.87 -13.00
CA LEU A 393 14.53 -13.63 -13.71
C LEU A 393 14.72 -13.18 -15.17
N ARG A 394 15.81 -12.44 -15.44
CA ARG A 394 16.19 -11.93 -16.77
C ARG A 394 16.81 -13.00 -17.66
N TYR A 395 17.77 -13.75 -17.12
CA TYR A 395 18.67 -14.63 -17.84
C TYR A 395 18.49 -16.13 -17.51
N GLU A 396 17.32 -16.53 -16.99
CA GLU A 396 16.90 -17.93 -16.67
C GLU A 396 17.31 -18.95 -17.73
N ARG A 397 17.19 -18.58 -19.02
CA ARG A 397 17.42 -19.46 -20.18
C ARG A 397 18.60 -19.01 -21.05
N HIS A 398 19.46 -18.11 -20.56
CA HIS A 398 20.62 -17.67 -21.31
C HIS A 398 21.71 -18.76 -21.28
N SER A 399 22.24 -19.15 -22.44
CA SER A 399 23.23 -20.24 -22.56
C SER A 399 24.49 -19.98 -21.73
N SER A 400 24.95 -18.73 -21.70
CA SER A 400 26.11 -18.29 -20.91
C SER A 400 25.71 -17.73 -19.53
N SER A 401 24.61 -18.17 -18.94
CA SER A 401 24.16 -17.68 -17.62
C SER A 401 25.17 -18.03 -16.51
N ILE A 402 25.65 -17.02 -15.78
CA ILE A 402 26.63 -17.19 -14.70
C ILE A 402 25.98 -17.36 -13.32
N LEU A 403 24.67 -17.63 -13.26
CA LEU A 403 23.91 -17.70 -12.01
C LEU A 403 24.54 -18.61 -10.92
N PRO A 404 25.08 -19.82 -11.21
CA PRO A 404 25.76 -20.63 -10.20
C PRO A 404 26.97 -19.93 -9.57
N SER A 405 27.73 -19.17 -10.36
CA SER A 405 28.90 -18.41 -9.89
C SER A 405 28.48 -17.19 -9.05
N LEU A 406 27.36 -16.54 -9.38
CA LEU A 406 26.79 -15.47 -8.55
C LEU A 406 26.28 -16.00 -7.20
N MET A 407 25.68 -17.20 -7.19
CA MET A 407 25.24 -17.89 -5.97
C MET A 407 26.41 -18.28 -5.06
N GLU A 408 27.54 -18.70 -5.65
CA GLU A 408 28.78 -18.94 -4.92
C GLU A 408 29.37 -17.64 -4.34
N GLU A 409 29.35 -16.53 -5.10
CA GLU A 409 29.80 -15.21 -4.64
C GLU A 409 28.97 -14.72 -3.44
N LEU A 410 27.64 -14.84 -3.49
CA LEU A 410 26.76 -14.59 -2.34
C LEU A 410 27.13 -15.45 -1.13
N SER A 411 27.51 -16.71 -1.35
CA SER A 411 27.94 -17.62 -0.28
C SER A 411 29.29 -17.21 0.31
N ARG A 412 30.27 -16.82 -0.52
CA ARG A 412 31.59 -16.32 -0.09
C ARG A 412 31.48 -14.98 0.66
N ARG A 413 30.50 -14.15 0.31
CA ARG A 413 30.14 -12.92 1.04
C ARG A 413 29.51 -13.19 2.42
N GLY A 414 29.10 -14.43 2.71
CA GLY A 414 28.44 -14.80 3.98
C GLY A 414 26.92 -14.58 3.99
N VAL A 415 26.29 -14.28 2.85
CA VAL A 415 24.85 -14.04 2.76
C VAL A 415 24.07 -15.26 3.26
N SER A 416 23.09 -15.03 4.12
CA SER A 416 22.38 -16.11 4.81
C SER A 416 21.74 -17.12 3.84
N GLU A 417 21.75 -18.40 4.24
CA GLU A 417 21.14 -19.50 3.49
C GLU A 417 19.65 -19.25 3.21
N ARG A 418 18.92 -18.65 4.17
CA ARG A 418 17.53 -18.23 4.01
C ARG A 418 17.36 -17.31 2.80
N TYR A 419 18.26 -16.35 2.63
CA TYR A 419 18.21 -15.40 1.53
C TYR A 419 18.66 -15.99 0.20
N ARG A 420 19.74 -16.78 0.18
CA ARG A 420 20.21 -17.43 -1.05
C ARG A 420 19.13 -18.30 -1.68
N ARG A 421 18.34 -19.04 -0.89
CA ARG A 421 17.18 -19.81 -1.39
C ARG A 421 16.12 -18.98 -2.10
N MET A 422 15.94 -17.70 -1.73
CA MET A 422 14.93 -16.85 -2.35
C MET A 422 15.19 -16.58 -3.84
N VAL A 423 16.45 -16.68 -4.31
CA VAL A 423 16.80 -16.58 -5.73
C VAL A 423 16.14 -17.71 -6.54
N GLN A 424 16.16 -18.93 -6.02
CA GLN A 424 15.46 -20.05 -6.65
C GLN A 424 13.94 -19.87 -6.53
N SER A 425 13.45 -19.50 -5.34
CA SER A 425 12.01 -19.32 -5.10
C SER A 425 11.37 -18.21 -5.96
N VAL A 426 12.09 -17.14 -6.31
CA VAL A 426 11.53 -16.09 -7.18
C VAL A 426 11.42 -16.54 -8.63
N VAL A 427 12.34 -17.40 -9.11
CA VAL A 427 12.25 -18.02 -10.44
C VAL A 427 11.13 -19.08 -10.47
N GLU A 428 10.91 -19.81 -9.39
CA GLU A 428 9.76 -20.74 -9.26
C GLU A 428 8.42 -20.00 -9.16
N TYR A 429 8.42 -18.80 -8.57
CA TYR A 429 7.23 -17.96 -8.41
C TYR A 429 6.86 -17.22 -9.70
N GLY A 430 7.84 -16.57 -10.35
CA GLY A 430 7.63 -15.65 -11.47
C GLY A 430 8.61 -15.81 -12.64
N GLY A 431 9.19 -17.00 -12.82
CA GLY A 431 10.05 -17.33 -13.96
C GLY A 431 9.30 -17.43 -15.30
N LYS A 432 10.03 -17.54 -16.41
CA LYS A 432 9.49 -17.59 -17.79
C LYS A 432 8.65 -18.85 -18.06
N ARG A 433 8.68 -19.85 -17.18
CA ARG A 433 7.78 -21.02 -17.23
C ARG A 433 6.38 -20.74 -16.66
N ILE A 434 6.23 -19.68 -15.87
CA ILE A 434 5.01 -19.36 -15.12
C ILE A 434 4.25 -18.17 -15.71
N ARG A 435 5.01 -17.14 -16.14
CA ARG A 435 4.48 -15.89 -16.71
C ARG A 435 3.65 -16.14 -17.97
N GLY A 436 2.48 -15.50 -18.05
CA GLY A 436 1.64 -15.41 -19.26
C GLY A 436 2.03 -14.25 -20.17
N SER A 437 2.81 -13.29 -19.65
CA SER A 437 3.35 -12.13 -20.37
C SER A 437 4.86 -12.19 -20.48
N ASP A 438 5.44 -11.74 -21.60
CA ASP A 438 6.88 -11.47 -21.67
C ASP A 438 7.17 -10.17 -20.90
N LEU A 439 7.68 -10.32 -19.67
CA LEU A 439 8.02 -9.17 -18.79
C LEU A 439 8.98 -8.17 -19.40
N ILE A 440 9.76 -8.63 -20.38
CA ILE A 440 10.78 -7.84 -21.06
C ILE A 440 10.53 -8.05 -22.53
N SER A 441 9.58 -7.28 -23.05
CA SER A 441 9.43 -7.12 -24.48
C SER A 441 10.74 -6.54 -25.02
N PRO A 442 11.33 -7.09 -26.10
CA PRO A 442 12.41 -6.42 -26.80
C PRO A 442 11.83 -5.14 -27.40
N THR A 443 11.99 -4.03 -26.69
CA THR A 443 11.61 -2.72 -27.20
C THR A 443 12.49 -2.42 -28.41
N ASP A 444 11.87 -2.18 -29.56
CA ASP A 444 12.57 -1.68 -30.74
C ASP A 444 13.45 -0.49 -30.34
N ALA A 445 14.64 -0.34 -30.92
CA ALA A 445 15.50 0.81 -30.65
C ALA A 445 14.79 2.18 -30.90
N VAL A 446 13.75 2.16 -31.74
CA VAL A 446 12.84 3.29 -32.03
C VAL A 446 11.82 3.55 -30.89
N ALA A 447 11.42 2.51 -30.15
CA ALA A 447 10.59 2.65 -28.95
C ALA A 447 11.42 3.13 -27.75
N ILE A 448 12.65 2.61 -27.60
CA ILE A 448 13.63 3.07 -26.61
C ILE A 448 13.88 4.58 -26.76
N THR A 449 14.21 5.05 -27.97
CA THR A 449 14.37 6.49 -28.25
C THR A 449 13.08 7.29 -28.00
N LYS A 450 11.88 6.75 -28.26
CA LYS A 450 10.61 7.42 -27.91
C LYS A 450 10.31 7.45 -26.41
N GLN A 451 10.79 6.48 -25.62
CA GLN A 451 10.71 6.51 -24.16
C GLN A 451 11.69 7.54 -23.58
N PHE A 452 12.93 7.63 -24.11
CA PHE A 452 13.87 8.72 -23.78
C PHE A 452 13.23 10.11 -23.96
N PHE A 453 12.44 10.32 -25.01
CA PHE A 453 11.72 11.59 -25.25
C PHE A 453 10.38 11.77 -24.49
N LYS A 454 9.95 10.83 -23.64
CA LYS A 454 8.65 10.89 -22.93
C LYS A 454 8.71 10.65 -21.42
N GLY A 455 9.77 11.12 -20.76
CA GLY A 455 9.67 11.47 -19.34
C GLY A 455 8.70 12.66 -19.15
N PHE A 456 7.78 12.58 -18.19
CA PHE A 456 7.03 13.77 -17.76
C PHE A 456 8.02 14.84 -17.28
N LYS A 457 8.12 15.96 -18.01
CA LYS A 457 9.10 17.08 -17.87
C LYS A 457 10.50 16.88 -18.48
N GLY A 458 10.76 15.86 -19.31
CA GLY A 458 11.90 15.87 -20.24
C GLY A 458 13.32 15.90 -19.63
N VAL A 459 13.50 15.39 -18.41
CA VAL A 459 14.83 15.10 -17.85
C VAL A 459 15.05 13.60 -17.90
N GLU A 460 16.12 13.16 -18.55
CA GLU A 460 16.52 11.76 -18.58
C GLU A 460 16.92 11.30 -17.17
N ASN A 461 16.33 10.21 -16.70
CA ASN A 461 16.63 9.63 -15.39
C ASN A 461 16.94 8.14 -15.54
N VAL A 462 18.23 7.81 -15.46
CA VAL A 462 18.75 6.43 -15.55
C VAL A 462 18.13 5.51 -14.49
N TYR A 463 17.76 6.06 -13.33
CA TYR A 463 17.25 5.32 -12.18
C TYR A 463 15.74 4.99 -12.27
N THR A 464 15.02 5.50 -13.29
CA THR A 464 13.56 5.30 -13.46
C THR A 464 13.16 4.98 -14.91
N GLN A 465 13.94 4.13 -15.59
CA GLN A 465 13.65 3.68 -16.96
C GLN A 465 12.51 2.66 -17.02
N HIS A 466 12.46 1.75 -16.04
CA HIS A 466 11.51 0.64 -15.98
C HIS A 466 10.06 1.12 -15.81
N GLN A 467 9.17 0.60 -16.65
CA GLN A 467 7.72 0.75 -16.52
C GLN A 467 7.10 -0.60 -16.12
N PRO A 468 6.32 -0.68 -15.02
CA PRO A 468 5.66 -1.93 -14.62
C PRO A 468 4.73 -2.48 -15.70
N LEU A 469 4.63 -3.81 -15.83
CA LEU A 469 3.72 -4.50 -16.76
C LEU A 469 2.24 -4.05 -16.65
N LEU A 470 1.85 -3.56 -15.46
CA LEU A 470 0.54 -2.96 -15.21
C LEU A 470 0.26 -1.74 -16.10
N HIS A 471 1.28 -0.92 -16.42
CA HIS A 471 1.13 0.26 -17.27
C HIS A 471 0.59 -0.12 -18.65
N ASP A 472 1.26 -1.05 -19.33
CA ASP A 472 0.89 -1.47 -20.69
C ASP A 472 -0.40 -2.28 -20.71
N THR A 473 -0.64 -3.07 -19.65
CA THR A 473 -1.92 -3.76 -19.43
C THR A 473 -3.10 -2.77 -19.36
N LEU A 474 -2.93 -1.66 -18.62
CA LEU A 474 -3.95 -0.61 -18.50
C LEU A 474 -4.08 0.23 -19.77
N ASP A 475 -2.99 0.57 -20.45
CA ASP A 475 -3.01 1.28 -21.72
C ASP A 475 -3.75 0.48 -22.81
N GLN A 476 -3.48 -0.83 -22.91
CA GLN A 476 -4.21 -1.72 -23.80
C GLN A 476 -5.68 -1.85 -23.41
N LEU A 477 -6.01 -1.87 -22.11
CA LEU A 477 -7.39 -1.90 -21.63
C LEU A 477 -8.16 -0.63 -22.03
N ILE A 478 -7.59 0.54 -21.76
CA ILE A 478 -8.18 1.85 -22.08
C ILE A 478 -8.38 2.02 -23.59
N LYS A 479 -7.45 1.51 -24.41
CA LYS A 479 -7.55 1.51 -25.88
C LYS A 479 -8.46 0.42 -26.46
N GLY A 480 -9.10 -0.42 -25.63
CA GLY A 480 -9.94 -1.53 -26.09
C GLY A 480 -9.18 -2.66 -26.79
N ARG A 481 -7.86 -2.77 -26.58
CA ARG A 481 -6.96 -3.73 -27.25
C ARG A 481 -6.50 -4.89 -26.36
N LEU A 482 -6.83 -4.87 -25.07
CA LEU A 482 -6.45 -5.93 -24.14
C LEU A 482 -7.10 -7.26 -24.55
N LYS A 483 -6.27 -8.27 -24.85
CA LYS A 483 -6.68 -9.53 -25.49
C LYS A 483 -7.52 -10.40 -24.55
N ASP A 484 -8.68 -10.85 -25.02
CA ASP A 484 -9.54 -11.78 -24.28
C ASP A 484 -8.88 -13.17 -24.09
N SER A 485 -7.90 -13.54 -24.93
CA SER A 485 -7.11 -14.78 -24.78
C SER A 485 -6.08 -14.74 -23.64
N GLN A 486 -5.81 -13.56 -23.07
CA GLN A 486 -4.93 -13.40 -21.90
C GLN A 486 -5.73 -12.91 -20.68
N PHE A 487 -6.75 -12.09 -20.91
CA PHE A 487 -7.60 -11.50 -19.87
C PHE A 487 -9.09 -11.67 -20.22
N PRO A 488 -9.66 -12.89 -20.17
CA PRO A 488 -11.06 -13.12 -20.53
C PRO A 488 -12.02 -12.41 -19.56
N TYR A 489 -13.23 -12.16 -20.05
CA TYR A 489 -14.37 -11.78 -19.21
C TYR A 489 -14.92 -12.99 -18.46
N LEU A 490 -15.39 -12.77 -17.24
CA LEU A 490 -16.06 -13.79 -16.45
C LEU A 490 -17.58 -13.77 -16.74
N GLY A 491 -18.01 -14.66 -17.64
CA GLY A 491 -19.39 -14.75 -18.12
C GLY A 491 -19.55 -14.27 -19.57
N PRO A 492 -20.80 -14.21 -20.10
CA PRO A 492 -21.06 -13.79 -21.46
C PRO A 492 -20.62 -12.34 -21.73
N ASN A 493 -20.02 -12.11 -22.90
CA ASN A 493 -19.29 -10.89 -23.24
C ASN A 493 -20.19 -9.78 -23.81
N SER A 494 -21.06 -9.21 -22.96
CA SER A 494 -22.13 -8.27 -23.36
C SER A 494 -21.69 -6.88 -23.83
N LEU A 495 -20.38 -6.65 -24.05
CA LEU A 495 -19.85 -5.43 -24.68
C LEU A 495 -19.76 -5.49 -26.20
N ARG A 496 -19.88 -6.66 -26.83
CA ARG A 496 -19.84 -6.79 -28.31
C ARG A 496 -21.20 -6.69 -29.00
N ASP A 497 -22.29 -6.74 -28.24
CA ASP A 497 -23.67 -6.75 -28.74
C ASP A 497 -24.37 -5.38 -28.58
N ARG A 498 -23.62 -4.28 -28.69
CA ARG A 498 -24.12 -2.88 -28.66
C ARG A 498 -23.37 -1.99 -29.64
#